data_AF-A0A920MQ44-F1
#
_entry.id   AF-A0A920MQ44-F1
#
_cell.length_a   1.000
_cell.length_b   1.000
_cell.length_c   1.000
_cell.angle_alpha   90.00
_cell.angle_beta   90.00
_cell.angle_gamma   90.00
#
_symmetry.space_group_name_H-M   'P 1'
#
loop_
_entity.id
_entity.type
_entity.pdbx_description
1 polymer ?
#
loop_
_entity_poly.entity_id
_entity_poly.type
_entity_poly.pdbx_seq_one_letter_code
_entity_poly.pdbx_strand_id
1 'polypeptide(L)' 'MKHYKRIKELRNIINEHNYKYYVLDDPSISDGEYDDLFKELESLENLDPKYFDPHSPTSALELSH' A
#
# COMPACT_ATOMS: atom_id res chain seq x y z
N MET A 1 3.04 -17.65 6.58
CA MET A 1 2.30 -17.65 5.30
C MET A 1 1.07 -16.72 5.29
N LYS A 2 0.36 -16.48 6.41
CA LYS A 2 -0.84 -15.60 6.42
C LYS A 2 -0.55 -14.14 6.02
N HIS A 3 0.54 -13.54 6.52
CA HIS A 3 0.84 -12.12 6.25
C HIS A 3 1.26 -11.83 4.81
N TYR A 4 2.07 -12.69 4.18
CA TYR A 4 2.51 -12.50 2.79
C TYR A 4 1.36 -12.33 1.80
N LYS A 5 0.32 -13.16 1.93
CA LYS A 5 -0.84 -13.09 1.02
C LYS A 5 -1.55 -11.74 1.15
N ARG A 6 -1.71 -11.25 2.38
CA ARG A 6 -2.35 -9.95 2.66
C ARG A 6 -1.49 -8.77 2.22
N ILE A 7 -0.18 -8.81 2.48
CA ILE A 7 0.77 -7.79 1.99
C ILE A 7 0.68 -7.67 0.46
N LYS A 8 0.73 -8.80 -0.25
CA LYS A 8 0.63 -8.81 -1.71
C LYS A 8 -0.71 -8.27 -2.22
N GLU A 9 -1.80 -8.61 -1.54
CA GLU A 9 -3.14 -8.10 -1.85
C GLU A 9 -3.22 -6.58 -1.66
N LEU A 10 -2.79 -6.08 -0.50
CA LEU A 10 -2.79 -4.65 -0.19
C LEU A 10 -1.93 -3.85 -1.18
N ARG A 11 -0.74 -4.35 -1.54
CA ARG A 11 0.09 -3.72 -2.59
C ARG A 11 -0.64 -3.59 -3.91
N ASN A 12 -1.33 -4.65 -4.35
CA ASN A 12 -2.08 -4.60 -5.60
C ASN A 12 -3.23 -3.60 -5.53
N ILE A 13 -4.01 -3.61 -4.44
CA ILE A 13 -5.13 -2.69 -4.23
C ILE A 13 -4.64 -1.24 -4.23
N ILE A 14 -3.60 -0.92 -3.45
CA ILE A 14 -3.03 0.43 -3.36
C ILE A 14 -2.48 0.88 -4.72
N ASN A 15 -1.76 0.01 -5.44
CA ASN A 15 -1.25 0.34 -6.78
C ASN A 15 -2.37 0.57 -7.79
N GLU A 16 -3.45 -0.21 -7.74
CA GLU A 16 -4.61 -0.01 -8.60
C GLU A 16 -5.29 1.33 -8.30
N HIS A 17 -5.44 1.68 -7.02
CA HIS A 17 -6.00 2.98 -6.63
C HIS A 17 -5.09 4.14 -7.04
N ASN A 18 -3.77 4.01 -6.87
CA ASN A 18 -2.81 5.01 -7.36
C ASN A 18 -2.92 5.20 -8.87
N TYR A 19 -3.03 4.11 -9.63
CA TYR A 19 -3.23 4.20 -11.07
C TYR A 19 -4.55 4.90 -11.42
N LYS A 20 -5.64 4.53 -10.77
CA LYS A 20 -6.95 5.16 -10.96
C LYS A 20 -6.95 6.66 -10.62
N TYR A 21 -6.31 7.03 -9.51
CA TYR A 21 -6.20 8.41 -9.06
C TYR A 21 -5.31 9.25 -9.98
N TYR A 22 -4.08 8.81 -10.24
CA TYR A 22 -3.09 9.63 -10.96
C TYR A 22 -3.15 9.52 -12.48
N VAL A 23 -3.63 8.39 -13.03
CA VAL A 23 -3.62 8.14 -14.48
C VAL A 23 -5.01 8.27 -15.08
N LEU A 24 -6.05 7.76 -14.39
CA LEU A 24 -7.41 7.74 -14.93
C LEU A 24 -8.27 8.92 -14.46
N ASP A 25 -7.81 9.70 -13.45
CA ASP A 25 -8.61 10.75 -12.79
C ASP A 25 -9.97 10.21 -12.30
N ASP A 26 -10.00 8.94 -11.87
CA ASP A 26 -11.20 8.19 -11.46
C ASP A 26 -10.99 7.55 -10.09
N PRO A 27 -10.89 8.35 -9.01
CA PRO A 27 -10.66 7.82 -7.67
C PRO A 27 -11.82 6.93 -7.23
N SER A 28 -11.53 5.65 -7.00
CA SER A 28 -12.56 4.66 -6.64
C SER A 28 -12.75 4.48 -5.13
N ILE A 29 -11.90 5.08 -4.30
CA ILE A 29 -11.98 5.07 -2.83
C ILE A 29 -11.67 6.46 -2.29
N SER A 30 -12.15 6.75 -1.08
CA SER A 30 -11.83 8.00 -0.38
C SER A 30 -10.40 8.00 0.18
N ASP A 31 -9.85 9.19 0.47
CA ASP A 31 -8.53 9.33 1.08
C ASP A 31 -8.43 8.59 2.42
N GLY A 32 -9.51 8.55 3.21
CA GLY A 32 -9.56 7.80 4.47
C GLY A 32 -9.47 6.29 4.29
N GLU A 33 -10.15 5.75 3.27
CA GLU A 33 -10.04 4.32 2.93
C GLU A 33 -8.63 3.98 2.41
N TYR A 34 -8.02 4.89 1.64
CA TYR A 34 -6.64 4.73 1.19
C TYR A 34 -5.66 4.70 2.36
N ASP A 35 -5.80 5.65 3.29
CA ASP A 35 -4.97 5.73 4.50
C ASP A 35 -5.08 4.47 5.35
N ASP A 36 -6.27 3.90 5.50
CA ASP A 36 -6.49 2.68 6.27
C ASP A 36 -5.81 1.47 5.62
N LEU A 37 -5.92 1.32 4.28
CA LEU A 37 -5.22 0.28 3.52
C LEU A 37 -3.71 0.43 3.61
N PHE A 38 -3.22 1.66 3.53
CA PHE A 38 -1.80 1.97 3.62
C PHE A 38 -1.22 1.65 4.99
N LYS A 39 -1.89 2.08 6.08
CA LYS A 39 -1.49 1.77 7.46
C LYS A 39 -1.51 0.27 7.74
N GLU A 40 -2.47 -0.48 7.17
CA GLU A 40 -2.50 -1.93 7.28
C GLU A 40 -1.26 -2.56 6.62
N LEU A 41 -0.91 -2.11 5.41
CA LEU A 41 0.27 -2.59 4.69
C LEU A 41 1.56 -2.30 5.47
N GLU A 42 1.74 -1.06 5.90
CA GLU A 42 2.90 -0.63 6.70
C GLU A 42 3.02 -1.47 7.99
N SER A 43 1.92 -1.65 8.71
CA SER A 43 1.91 -2.47 9.94
C SER A 43 2.33 -3.92 9.65
N LEU A 44 1.85 -4.51 8.57
CA LEU A 44 2.19 -5.88 8.20
C LEU A 44 3.65 -6.04 7.75
N GLU A 45 4.19 -5.06 7.03
CA GLU A 45 5.60 -5.04 6.61
C GLU A 45 6.54 -4.84 7.79
N ASN A 46 6.16 -3.97 8.75
CA ASN A 46 6.90 -3.78 10.00
C ASN A 46 6.87 -5.03 10.90
N LEU A 47 5.75 -5.75 10.94
CA LEU A 47 5.62 -7.01 11.69
C LEU A 47 6.41 -8.16 11.08
N ASP A 48 6.66 -8.14 9.77
CA ASP A 48 7.39 -9.20 9.07
C ASP A 48 8.39 -8.61 8.06
N PRO A 49 9.53 -8.06 8.54
CA PRO A 49 10.50 -7.31 7.72
C PRO A 49 11.08 -8.08 6.55
N LYS A 50 10.99 -9.41 6.55
CA LYS A 50 11.41 -10.25 5.42
C LYS A 50 10.56 -10.05 4.16
N TYR A 51 9.38 -9.44 4.29
CA TYR A 51 8.51 -9.08 3.17
C TYR A 51 8.63 -7.62 2.78
N PHE A 52 9.48 -6.84 3.43
CA PHE A 52 9.80 -5.48 3.00
C PHE A 52 10.21 -5.48 1.52
N ASP A 53 9.70 -4.51 0.77
CA ASP A 53 9.99 -4.34 -0.64
C ASP A 53 10.25 -2.87 -0.89
N PRO A 54 11.43 -2.49 -1.40
CA PRO A 54 11.77 -1.09 -1.66
C PRO A 54 10.90 -0.46 -2.76
N HIS A 55 10.15 -1.25 -3.52
CA HIS A 55 9.16 -0.78 -4.48
C HIS A 55 7.73 -0.79 -3.93
N SER A 56 7.55 -1.08 -2.64
CA SER A 56 6.24 -0.99 -1.98
C SER A 56 5.80 0.48 -1.90
N PRO A 57 4.50 0.78 -2.04
CA PRO A 57 3.98 2.14 -1.89
C PRO A 57 4.31 2.76 -0.52
N THR A 58 4.50 1.95 0.52
CA THR A 58 4.93 2.37 1.87
C THR A 58 6.36 2.90 1.91
N SER A 59 7.28 2.32 1.13
CA SER A 59 8.68 2.74 1.07
C SER A 59 8.89 4.06 0.31
N ALA A 60 7.98 4.44 -0.58
CA ALA A 60 8.08 5.67 -1.37
C ALA A 60 7.82 6.93 -0.53
N LEU A 61 7.03 6.84 0.55
CA LEU A 61 6.66 7.98 1.39
C LEU A 61 7.64 8.23 2.55
N GLU A 62 8.37 7.22 3.00
CA GLU A 62 9.32 7.34 4.13
C GLU A 62 10.49 8.31 3.82
N LEU A 63 10.70 8.67 2.54
CA LEU A 63 11.66 9.68 2.07
C LEU A 63 11.11 11.12 2.04
N SER A 64 9.85 11.34 2.48
CA SER A 64 9.19 12.65 2.45
C SER A 64 9.01 13.34 3.81
N HIS A 65 9.61 12.80 4.87
CA HIS A 65 9.66 13.40 6.21
C HIS A 65 11.05 13.94 6.57
#